data_AF-A0A800L7G4-F1
#
_entry.id   AF-A0A800L7G4-F1
#
_cell.length_a   1.000
_cell.length_b   1.000
_cell.length_c   1.000
_cell.angle_alpha   90.00
_cell.angle_beta   90.00
_cell.angle_gamma   90.00
#
_symmetry.space_group_name_H-M   'P 1'
#
loop_
_entity.id
_entity.type
_entity.pdbx_description
1 polymer ?
#
loop_
_entity_poly.entity_id
_entity_poly.type
_entity_poly.pdbx_seq_one_letter_code
_entity_poly.pdbx_strand_id
1 'polypeptide(L)'
;MVSQSTKYNHLFENVIPNAVGGIRIFGKNDNYAKPQDYDNLLNLENRIWAELFQNLEFLLDQYSSREYLLGLRSLPIPNNMFPEFEAISPLIENSTGWTLISVAGFLDE
;
A
#
# COMPACT_ATOMS: atom_id res chain seq x y z
N MET A 1 -21.70 -12.42 -3.29
CA MET A 1 -21.57 -13.41 -4.38
C MET A 1 -20.91 -14.64 -3.80
N VAL A 2 -21.46 -15.83 -4.06
CA VAL A 2 -20.90 -17.11 -3.58
C VAL A 2 -19.62 -17.36 -4.36
N SER A 3 -18.46 -17.33 -3.69
CA SER A 3 -17.18 -17.64 -4.34
C SER A 3 -17.18 -19.12 -4.75
N GLN A 4 -16.84 -19.39 -6.01
CA GLN A 4 -16.64 -20.76 -6.45
C GLN A 4 -15.43 -21.33 -5.71
N SER A 5 -15.62 -22.44 -5.00
CA SER A 5 -14.57 -23.09 -4.24
C SER A 5 -13.44 -23.56 -5.15
N THR A 6 -12.20 -23.12 -4.89
CA THR A 6 -11.02 -23.59 -5.63
C THR A 6 -10.33 -24.72 -4.89
N LYS A 7 -9.51 -25.52 -5.60
CA LYS A 7 -8.74 -26.61 -5.00
C LYS A 7 -7.76 -26.14 -3.91
N TYR A 8 -7.45 -24.83 -3.85
CA TYR A 8 -6.51 -24.25 -2.88
C TYR A 8 -7.19 -23.69 -1.64
N ASN A 9 -8.52 -23.67 -1.57
CA ASN A 9 -9.25 -23.09 -0.44
C ASN A 9 -8.93 -23.76 0.90
N HIS A 10 -8.46 -25.02 0.88
CA HIS A 10 -8.01 -25.73 2.08
C HIS A 10 -6.75 -25.15 2.72
N LEU A 11 -6.01 -24.28 2.02
CA LEU A 11 -4.83 -23.57 2.54
C LEU A 11 -5.22 -22.34 3.38
N PHE A 12 -6.48 -21.90 3.27
CA PHE A 12 -6.98 -20.70 3.94
C PHE A 12 -7.99 -21.11 5.02
N GLU A 13 -7.48 -21.51 6.19
CA GLU A 13 -8.33 -21.92 7.32
C GLU A 13 -9.10 -20.74 7.94
N ASN A 14 -8.68 -19.49 7.65
CA ASN A 14 -9.26 -18.26 8.20
C ASN A 14 -10.00 -17.42 7.16
N VAL A 15 -10.72 -18.03 6.22
CA VAL A 15 -11.67 -17.28 5.37
C VAL A 15 -12.93 -16.98 6.21
N ILE A 16 -12.85 -15.95 7.05
CA ILE A 16 -14.02 -15.39 7.74
C ILE A 16 -14.62 -14.34 6.79
N PRO A 17 -15.81 -14.58 6.22
CA PRO A 17 -16.49 -13.56 5.42
C PRO A 17 -16.72 -12.33 6.30
N ASN A 18 -16.18 -11.17 5.91
CA ASN A 18 -16.31 -9.91 6.64
C ASN A 18 -15.81 -9.99 8.11
N ALA A 19 -14.58 -10.50 8.33
CA ALA A 19 -13.94 -10.59 9.65
C ALA A 19 -13.95 -9.27 10.46
N VAL A 20 -14.01 -8.12 9.77
CA VAL A 20 -14.19 -6.80 10.36
C VAL A 20 -15.48 -6.19 9.81
N GLY A 21 -16.51 -6.11 10.65
CA GLY A 21 -17.80 -5.51 10.27
C GLY A 21 -17.62 -4.07 9.78
N GLY A 22 -18.21 -3.73 8.64
CA GLY A 22 -18.17 -2.39 8.06
C GLY A 22 -17.03 -2.13 7.07
N ILE A 23 -16.12 -3.09 6.85
CA ILE A 23 -15.08 -3.00 5.83
C ILE A 23 -15.55 -3.66 4.53
N ARG A 24 -15.52 -2.91 3.42
CA ARG A 24 -15.75 -3.46 2.07
C ARG A 24 -14.46 -4.10 1.57
N ILE A 25 -14.53 -5.37 1.19
CA ILE A 25 -13.49 -6.09 0.46
C ILE A 25 -13.89 -6.10 -1.02
N PHE A 26 -13.00 -5.65 -1.90
CA PHE A 26 -13.25 -5.58 -3.34
C PHE A 26 -12.79 -6.87 -4.01
N GLY A 27 -13.66 -7.44 -4.84
CA GLY A 27 -13.35 -8.61 -5.64
C GLY A 27 -12.73 -8.29 -6.99
N LYS A 28 -12.21 -9.32 -7.67
CA LYS A 28 -11.74 -9.22 -9.07
C LYS A 28 -12.71 -8.51 -10.04
N ASN A 29 -14.02 -8.65 -9.83
CA ASN A 29 -15.05 -8.05 -10.69
C ASN A 29 -15.50 -6.65 -10.23
N ASP A 30 -15.04 -6.19 -9.07
CA ASP A 30 -15.33 -4.84 -8.59
C ASP A 30 -14.39 -3.83 -9.24
N ASN A 31 -14.83 -2.57 -9.32
CA ASN A 31 -13.95 -1.47 -9.69
C ASN A 31 -13.12 -1.04 -8.46
N TYR A 32 -12.00 -1.73 -8.24
CA TYR A 32 -11.10 -1.45 -7.12
C TYR A 32 -10.00 -0.44 -7.45
N ALA A 33 -9.66 -0.28 -8.73
CA ALA A 33 -8.66 0.68 -9.17
C ALA A 33 -9.19 2.10 -8.91
N LYS A 34 -8.42 2.88 -8.15
CA LYS A 34 -8.80 4.25 -7.78
C LYS A 34 -7.57 5.13 -7.93
N PRO A 35 -7.49 5.99 -8.97
CA PRO A 35 -6.36 6.90 -9.14
C PRO A 35 -6.06 7.69 -7.87
N GLN A 36 -4.78 7.91 -7.58
CA GLN A 36 -4.36 8.72 -6.45
C GLN A 36 -4.79 10.16 -6.67
N ASP A 37 -5.64 10.67 -5.77
CA ASP A 37 -6.09 12.07 -5.80
C ASP A 37 -5.11 12.95 -5.00
N TYR A 38 -3.87 13.02 -5.49
CA TYR A 38 -2.74 13.60 -4.77
C TYR A 38 -2.93 15.10 -4.49
N ASP A 39 -3.45 15.84 -5.46
CA ASP A 39 -3.62 17.30 -5.36
C ASP A 39 -4.69 17.71 -4.33
N ASN A 40 -5.61 16.81 -3.96
CA ASN A 40 -6.67 17.07 -3.00
C ASN A 40 -6.34 16.59 -1.57
N LEU A 41 -5.10 16.17 -1.31
CA LEU A 41 -4.65 15.79 0.03
C LEU A 41 -4.69 16.99 0.99
N LEU A 42 -5.30 16.78 2.14
CA LEU A 42 -5.43 17.80 3.17
C LEU A 42 -4.10 18.01 3.90
N ASN A 43 -3.86 19.24 4.34
CA ASN A 43 -2.72 19.57 5.20
C ASN A 43 -2.65 18.73 6.48
N LEU A 44 -3.81 18.28 7.00
CA LEU A 44 -3.86 17.38 8.15
C LEU A 44 -3.32 15.98 7.80
N GLU A 45 -3.67 15.45 6.63
CA GLU A 45 -3.22 14.13 6.18
C GLU A 45 -1.71 14.14 5.96
N ASN A 46 -1.18 15.17 5.30
CA ASN A 46 0.26 15.34 5.12
C ASN A 46 1.01 15.46 6.46
N ARG A 47 0.42 16.11 7.47
CA ARG A 47 1.00 16.18 8.82
C ARG A 47 1.05 14.82 9.51
N ILE A 48 -0.02 14.03 9.39
CA ILE A 48 -0.07 12.67 9.94
C ILE A 48 1.00 11.80 9.30
N TRP A 49 1.14 11.87 7.96
CA TRP A 49 2.23 11.20 7.26
C TRP A 49 3.60 11.60 7.81
N ALA A 50 3.84 12.91 7.94
CA ALA A 50 5.11 13.44 8.42
C ALA A 50 5.48 12.90 9.81
N GLU A 51 4.51 12.93 10.73
CA GLU A 51 4.70 12.42 12.10
C GLU A 51 5.02 10.92 12.10
N LEU A 52 4.27 10.11 11.35
CA LEU A 52 4.51 8.66 11.26
C LEU A 52 5.89 8.35 10.67
N PHE A 53 6.26 9.03 9.58
CA PHE A 53 7.53 8.80 8.90
C PHE A 53 8.71 9.17 9.81
N GLN A 54 8.70 10.39 10.36
CA GLN A 54 9.79 10.92 11.20
C GLN A 54 9.95 10.13 12.50
N ASN A 55 8.85 9.67 13.11
CA ASN A 55 8.92 8.81 14.30
C ASN A 55 9.60 7.46 14.03
N LEU A 56 9.56 6.97 12.79
CA LEU A 56 10.17 5.70 12.41
C LEU A 56 11.62 5.85 11.91
N GLU A 57 12.04 7.00 11.38
CA GLU A 57 13.37 7.18 10.76
C GLU A 57 14.52 6.60 11.60
N PHE A 58 14.57 6.91 12.90
CA PHE A 58 15.63 6.41 13.80
C PHE A 58 15.50 4.91 14.12
N LEU A 59 14.27 4.40 14.22
CA LEU A 59 14.03 2.99 14.52
C LEU A 59 14.37 2.11 13.32
N LEU A 60 14.13 2.61 12.10
CA LEU A 60 14.42 1.86 10.88
C LEU A 60 15.91 1.58 10.73
N ASP A 61 16.79 2.53 11.09
CA ASP A 61 18.24 2.34 11.05
C ASP A 61 18.73 1.23 12.01
N GLN A 62 17.97 0.93 13.07
CA GLN A 62 18.32 -0.11 14.05
C GLN A 62 17.77 -1.49 13.70
N TYR A 63 16.54 -1.55 13.18
CA TYR A 63 15.79 -2.80 13.09
C TYR A 63 15.52 -3.28 11.65
N SER A 64 15.72 -2.42 10.65
CA SER A 64 15.44 -2.79 9.25
C SER A 64 16.63 -3.48 8.61
N SER A 65 16.35 -4.28 7.57
CA SER A 65 17.42 -4.83 6.74
C SER A 65 18.13 -3.72 5.94
N ARG A 66 19.35 -4.01 5.51
CA ARG A 66 20.13 -3.09 4.69
C ARG A 66 19.44 -2.80 3.36
N GLU A 67 18.83 -3.82 2.75
CA GLU A 67 18.14 -3.74 1.46
C GLU A 67 16.95 -2.77 1.55
N TYR A 68 16.19 -2.83 2.64
CA TYR A 68 15.09 -1.91 2.88
C TYR A 68 15.58 -0.46 2.97
N LEU A 69 16.63 -0.20 3.76
CA LEU A 69 17.19 1.15 3.91
C LEU A 69 17.77 1.69 2.61
N LEU A 70 18.40 0.84 1.79
CA LEU A 70 18.89 1.22 0.47
C LEU A 70 17.73 1.57 -0.47
N GLY A 71 16.65 0.79 -0.47
CA GLY A 71 15.45 1.06 -1.27
C GLY A 71 14.73 2.34 -0.83
N LEU A 72 14.58 2.58 0.47
CA LEU A 72 13.97 3.80 0.99
C LEU A 72 14.76 5.04 0.55
N ARG A 73 16.10 4.98 0.59
CA ARG A 73 16.99 6.08 0.21
C ARG A 73 17.09 6.30 -1.31
N SER A 74 16.73 5.30 -2.13
CA SER A 74 16.78 5.42 -3.59
C SER A 74 15.48 5.99 -4.19
N LEU A 75 14.42 6.07 -3.41
CA LEU A 75 13.12 6.60 -3.85
C LEU A 75 12.91 8.03 -3.31
N PRO A 76 12.26 8.92 -4.09
CA PRO A 76 11.95 10.28 -3.69
C PRO A 76 10.72 10.30 -2.77
N ILE A 77 10.77 9.58 -1.64
CA ILE A 77 9.69 9.53 -0.66
C ILE A 77 9.89 10.69 0.33
N PRO A 78 9.01 11.72 0.31
CA PRO A 78 9.15 12.84 1.23
C PRO A 78 8.77 12.43 2.66
N ASN A 79 9.51 12.96 3.64
CA ASN A 79 9.23 12.73 5.06
C ASN A 79 8.22 13.72 5.66
N ASN A 80 7.60 14.57 4.83
CA ASN A 80 6.72 15.66 5.28
C ASN A 80 5.35 15.70 4.57
N MET A 81 5.11 14.82 3.60
CA MET A 81 3.85 14.70 2.87
C MET A 81 3.75 13.34 2.20
N PHE A 82 2.57 12.95 1.73
CA PHE A 82 2.43 11.68 1.01
C PHE A 82 3.35 11.60 -0.22
N PRO A 83 3.80 10.40 -0.60
CA PRO A 83 4.47 10.18 -1.86
C PRO A 83 3.49 10.21 -3.04
N GLU A 84 3.93 10.74 -4.17
CA GLU A 84 3.19 10.69 -5.43
C GLU A 84 3.57 9.44 -6.23
N PHE A 85 2.58 8.61 -6.57
CA PHE A 85 2.82 7.32 -7.22
C PHE A 85 3.32 7.48 -8.66
N GLU A 86 2.88 8.51 -9.37
CA GLU A 86 3.33 8.83 -10.73
C GLU A 86 4.81 9.23 -10.77
N ALA A 87 5.33 9.85 -9.70
CA ALA A 87 6.73 10.19 -9.58
C ALA A 87 7.61 8.97 -9.20
N ILE A 88 7.07 8.04 -8.42
CA ILE A 88 7.82 6.89 -7.87
C ILE A 88 7.79 5.67 -8.79
N SER A 89 6.64 5.36 -9.40
CA SER A 89 6.45 4.14 -10.18
C SER A 89 7.47 3.96 -11.31
N PRO A 90 7.84 5.00 -12.09
CA PRO A 90 8.86 4.86 -13.12
C PRO A 90 10.24 4.45 -12.57
N LEU A 91 10.58 4.85 -11.34
CA LEU A 91 11.85 4.48 -10.70
C LEU A 91 11.86 3.02 -10.25
N ILE A 92 10.73 2.54 -9.71
CA ILE A 92 10.55 1.14 -9.34
C ILE A 92 10.53 0.26 -10.60
N GLU A 93 9.84 0.70 -11.65
CA GLU A 93 9.72 -0.05 -12.91
C GLU A 93 11.09 -0.21 -13.58
N ASN A 94 11.87 0.86 -13.68
CA ASN A 94 13.19 0.81 -14.28
C ASN A 94 14.18 -0.08 -13.51
N SER A 95 14.02 -0.19 -12.18
CA SER A 95 14.92 -0.99 -11.34
C SER A 95 14.48 -2.44 -11.17
N THR A 96 13.19 -2.75 -11.30
CA THR A 96 12.64 -4.06 -10.90
C THR A 96 11.56 -4.62 -11.83
N GLY A 97 11.00 -3.82 -12.74
CA GLY A 97 9.83 -4.16 -13.55
C GLY A 97 8.49 -4.09 -12.81
N TRP A 98 8.47 -3.60 -11.56
CA TRP A 98 7.26 -3.42 -10.76
C TRP A 98 6.74 -1.98 -10.81
N THR A 99 5.44 -1.80 -10.55
CA THR A 99 4.80 -0.49 -10.43
C THR A 99 3.86 -0.44 -9.22
N LEU A 100 3.54 0.77 -8.76
CA LEU A 100 2.52 0.97 -7.72
C LEU A 100 1.17 1.16 -8.40
N ILE A 101 0.11 0.63 -7.78
CA ILE A 101 -1.28 0.88 -8.17
C ILE A 101 -2.06 1.34 -6.95
N SER A 102 -2.78 2.46 -7.07
CA SER A 102 -3.68 2.93 -6.02
C SER A 102 -5.03 2.23 -6.14
N VAL A 103 -5.52 1.72 -5.01
CA VAL A 103 -6.76 0.94 -4.91
C VAL A 103 -7.67 1.51 -3.83
N ALA A 104 -8.97 1.23 -3.93
CA ALA A 104 -9.99 1.80 -3.05
C ALA A 104 -9.99 1.22 -1.62
N GLY A 105 -9.24 0.14 -1.35
CA GLY A 105 -9.17 -0.51 -0.05
C GLY A 105 -8.66 -1.95 -0.14
N PHE A 106 -9.15 -2.81 0.75
CA PHE A 106 -8.80 -4.23 0.79
C PHE A 106 -9.32 -4.97 -0.45
N LEU A 107 -8.47 -5.81 -1.02
CA LEU A 107 -8.82 -6.69 -2.14
C LEU A 107 -8.94 -8.13 -1.65
N ASP A 108 -9.72 -8.95 -2.34
CA ASP A 108 -9.59 -10.40 -2.22
C ASP A 108 -8.32 -10.90 -2.96
N GLU A 109 -7.92 -12.12 -2.63
CA GLU A 109 -6.82 -12.84 -3.30
C GLU A 109 -7.30 -13.46 -4.62
#